data_AF-A0A450WYE6-F1
#
_entry.id   AF-A0A450WYE6-F1
#
_cell.length_a   1.000
_cell.length_b   1.000
_cell.length_c   1.000
_cell.angle_alpha   90.00
_cell.angle_beta   90.00
_cell.angle_gamma   90.00
#
_symmetry.space_group_name_H-M   'P 1'
#
loop_
_entity.id
_entity.type
_entity.pdbx_description
1 polymer ?
#
loop_
_entity_poly.entity_id
_entity_poly.type
_entity_poly.pdbx_seq_one_letter_code
_entity_poly.pdbx_strand_id
1 'polypeptide(L)'
;MSEEWLPGWHWVFDTQGTVLWIYLGLGVLMTVRSWLSLRLWTLPGCKRDRFLAASHMLSELTVNLPVVLGVVGTLIAIAYAVQDKFQGNASLFVETFSASFHVAVTTTICGGLSHAYCFLLSAIDHWIVGMTEPCEED
;
A
#
# COMPACT_ATOMS: atom_id res chain seq x y z
N MET A 1 9.87 -14.96 -32.50
CA MET A 1 10.14 -15.40 -31.13
C MET A 1 9.38 -14.45 -30.24
N SER A 2 8.10 -14.76 -30.00
CA SER A 2 7.16 -13.92 -29.27
C SER A 2 7.41 -14.09 -27.78
N GLU A 3 7.65 -12.98 -27.09
CA GLU A 3 7.64 -12.91 -25.64
C GLU A 3 6.21 -13.22 -25.18
N GLU A 4 5.97 -14.46 -24.75
CA GLU A 4 4.75 -14.83 -24.03
C GLU A 4 4.76 -14.13 -22.68
N TRP A 5 4.32 -12.88 -22.70
CA TRP A 5 3.94 -12.15 -21.49
C TRP A 5 2.87 -12.97 -20.76
N LEU A 6 3.19 -13.33 -19.51
CA LEU A 6 2.43 -14.15 -18.56
C LEU A 6 0.90 -14.15 -18.81
N PRO A 7 0.31 -15.28 -19.26
CA PRO A 7 -1.06 -15.33 -19.79
C PRO A 7 -2.20 -15.01 -18.81
N GLY A 8 -1.90 -14.72 -17.53
CA GLY A 8 -2.89 -14.31 -16.53
C GLY A 8 -2.99 -12.80 -16.28
N TRP A 9 -1.97 -12.01 -16.63
CA TRP A 9 -1.91 -10.61 -16.21
C TRP A 9 -2.87 -9.72 -17.01
N HIS A 10 -3.00 -9.91 -18.32
CA HIS A 10 -3.92 -9.13 -19.14
C HIS A 10 -5.37 -9.24 -18.66
N TRP A 11 -5.81 -10.41 -18.23
CA TRP A 11 -7.13 -10.60 -17.64
C TRP A 11 -7.27 -9.86 -16.30
N VAL A 12 -6.24 -9.85 -15.45
CA VAL A 12 -6.25 -9.05 -14.20
C VAL A 12 -6.29 -7.54 -14.50
N PHE A 13 -5.59 -7.08 -15.53
CA PHE A 13 -5.61 -5.67 -15.96
C PHE A 13 -6.96 -5.25 -16.56
N ASP A 14 -7.58 -6.09 -17.41
CA ASP A 14 -8.87 -5.78 -18.06
C ASP A 14 -10.07 -5.98 -17.12
N THR A 15 -10.01 -6.95 -16.21
CA THR A 15 -11.18 -7.37 -15.40
C THR A 15 -11.15 -6.84 -13.97
N GLN A 16 -9.96 -6.52 -13.43
CA GLN A 16 -9.79 -6.02 -12.06
C GLN A 16 -9.08 -4.66 -12.02
N GLY A 17 -9.42 -3.75 -12.95
CA GLY A 17 -8.87 -2.39 -12.99
C GLY A 17 -8.96 -1.64 -11.65
N THR A 18 -9.97 -1.91 -10.81
CA THR A 18 -10.08 -1.35 -9.45
C THR A 18 -8.93 -1.77 -8.53
N VAL A 19 -8.42 -3.00 -8.67
CA VAL A 19 -7.29 -3.51 -7.88
C VAL A 19 -5.97 -2.87 -8.34
N LEU A 20 -5.84 -2.53 -9.62
CA LEU A 20 -4.69 -1.76 -10.12
C LEU A 20 -4.58 -0.39 -9.44
N TRP A 21 -5.70 0.31 -9.29
CA TRP A 21 -5.73 1.60 -8.56
C TRP A 21 -5.28 1.47 -7.12
N ILE A 22 -5.53 0.31 -6.49
CA ILE A 22 -5.04 0.03 -5.14
C ILE A 22 -3.52 -0.08 -5.12
N TYR A 23 -2.92 -0.81 -6.06
CA TYR A 23 -1.46 -0.88 -6.17
C TYR A 23 -0.82 0.47 -6.46
N LEU A 24 -1.41 1.28 -7.34
CA LEU A 24 -0.97 2.66 -7.59
C LEU A 24 -1.08 3.52 -6.32
N GLY A 25 -2.20 3.41 -5.59
CA GLY A 25 -2.40 4.09 -4.31
C GLY A 25 -1.35 3.69 -3.26
N LEU A 26 -1.04 2.41 -3.13
CA LEU A 26 0.03 1.91 -2.26
C LEU A 26 1.40 2.50 -2.64
N GLY A 27 1.73 2.54 -3.93
CA GLY A 27 2.97 3.13 -4.42
C GLY A 27 3.08 4.63 -4.11
N VAL A 28 1.99 5.38 -4.28
CA VAL A 28 1.93 6.80 -3.90
C VAL A 28 2.15 6.98 -2.39
N LEU A 29 1.50 6.16 -1.55
CA LEU A 29 1.66 6.24 -0.09
C LEU A 29 3.10 5.97 0.34
N MET A 30 3.74 4.95 -0.23
CA MET A 30 5.16 4.68 0.03
C MET A 30 6.03 5.86 -0.39
N THR A 31 5.79 6.43 -1.57
CA THR A 31 6.55 7.59 -2.07
C THR A 31 6.41 8.81 -1.18
N VAL A 32 5.18 9.13 -0.76
CA VAL A 32 4.90 10.24 0.18
C VAL A 32 5.60 9.99 1.51
N ARG A 33 5.58 8.76 2.03
CA ARG A 33 6.23 8.40 3.28
C ARG A 33 7.75 8.53 3.21
N SER A 34 8.36 8.05 2.13
CA SER A 34 9.80 8.20 1.89
C SER A 34 10.18 9.68 1.78
N TRP A 35 9.38 10.48 1.08
CA TRP A 35 9.61 11.92 0.98
C TRP A 35 9.52 12.63 2.34
N LEU A 36 8.53 12.29 3.18
CA LEU A 36 8.42 12.83 4.54
C LEU A 36 9.66 12.50 5.38
N SER A 37 10.10 11.25 5.38
CA SER A 37 11.27 10.81 6.14
C SER A 37 12.57 11.47 5.64
N LEU A 38 12.77 11.53 4.33
CA LEU A 38 13.91 12.24 3.72
C LEU A 38 13.92 13.72 4.08
N ARG A 39 12.76 14.38 4.04
CA ARG A 39 12.64 15.79 4.40
C ARG A 39 12.93 16.00 5.88
N LEU A 40 12.48 15.10 6.75
CA LEU A 40 12.78 15.12 8.18
C LEU A 40 14.30 15.10 8.44
N TRP A 41 15.01 14.21 7.75
CA TRP A 41 16.47 14.09 7.83
C TRP A 41 17.20 15.39 7.48
N THR A 42 16.74 16.10 6.45
CA THR A 42 17.39 17.32 5.98
C THR A 42 17.15 18.57 6.84
N LEU A 43 16.15 18.55 7.73
CA LEU A 43 15.80 19.71 8.55
C LEU A 43 16.68 19.82 9.81
N PRO A 44 17.00 21.03 10.29
CA PRO A 44 17.65 21.23 11.59
C PRO A 44 16.67 21.07 12.76
N GLY A 45 17.16 20.67 13.94
CA GLY A 45 16.42 20.30 15.17
C GLY A 45 15.03 20.93 15.35
N CYS A 46 14.95 22.23 15.69
CA CYS A 46 13.65 22.89 15.96
C CYS A 46 12.66 22.86 14.78
N LYS A 47 13.17 22.79 13.54
CA LYS A 47 12.31 22.69 12.36
C LYS A 47 11.82 21.25 12.15
N ARG A 48 12.51 20.24 12.68
CA ARG A 48 12.07 18.84 12.67
C ARG A 48 10.82 18.66 13.53
N ASP A 49 10.82 19.18 14.76
CA ASP A 49 9.68 19.04 15.70
C ASP A 49 8.42 19.70 15.15
N ARG A 50 8.55 20.94 14.64
CA ARG A 50 7.43 21.64 13.99
C ARG A 50 6.96 20.91 12.74
N PHE A 51 7.86 20.33 11.97
CA PHE A 51 7.50 19.57 10.76
C PHE A 51 6.80 18.25 11.11
N LEU A 52 7.22 17.53 12.16
CA LEU A 52 6.50 16.35 12.67
C LEU A 52 5.10 16.71 13.15
N ALA A 53 4.96 17.77 13.94
CA ALA A 53 3.65 18.22 14.42
C ALA A 53 2.72 18.59 13.25
N ALA A 54 3.24 19.31 12.25
CA ALA A 54 2.47 19.68 11.06
C ALA A 54 2.17 18.48 10.14
N SER A 55 3.02 17.45 10.11
CA SER A 55 2.88 16.27 9.24
C SER A 55 2.24 15.06 9.93
N HIS A 56 1.88 15.16 11.21
CA HIS A 56 1.37 14.05 12.02
C HIS A 56 0.20 13.31 11.35
N MET A 57 -0.83 14.04 10.92
CA MET A 57 -2.01 13.44 10.26
C MET A 57 -1.63 12.71 8.97
N LEU A 58 -0.70 13.27 8.19
CA LEU A 58 -0.25 12.66 6.95
C LEU A 58 0.61 11.41 7.23
N SER A 59 1.45 11.45 8.27
CA SER A 59 2.25 10.31 8.72
C SER A 59 1.34 9.15 9.16
N GLU A 60 0.38 9.40 10.05
CA GLU A 60 -0.62 8.42 10.49
C GLU A 60 -1.40 7.81 9.32
N LEU A 61 -1.81 8.65 8.37
CA LEU A 61 -2.51 8.20 7.18
C LEU A 61 -1.62 7.28 6.32
N THR A 62 -0.37 7.67 6.07
CA THR A 62 0.56 6.86 5.26
C THR A 62 0.97 5.55 5.92
N VAL A 63 0.88 5.45 7.24
CA VAL A 63 1.12 4.19 7.97
C VAL A 63 -0.10 3.28 7.90
N ASN A 64 -1.31 3.78 8.19
CA ASN A 64 -2.48 2.92 8.39
C ASN A 64 -3.26 2.63 7.09
N LEU A 65 -3.30 3.57 6.15
CA LEU A 65 -4.05 3.44 4.90
C LEU A 65 -3.59 2.27 4.00
N PRO A 66 -2.29 1.88 3.94
CA PRO A 66 -1.87 0.71 3.19
C PRO A 66 -2.53 -0.60 3.59
N VAL A 67 -2.77 -0.83 4.90
CA VAL A 67 -3.49 -2.03 5.37
C VAL A 67 -4.93 -2.00 4.90
N VAL A 68 -5.60 -0.86 5.06
CA VAL A 68 -7.00 -0.67 4.64
C VAL A 68 -7.14 -0.93 3.14
N LEU A 69 -6.25 -0.35 2.33
CA LEU A 69 -6.23 -0.57 0.88
C LEU A 69 -5.96 -2.04 0.52
N GLY A 70 -5.06 -2.71 1.25
CA GLY A 70 -4.81 -4.15 1.08
C GLY A 70 -6.08 -4.97 1.34
N VAL A 71 -6.77 -4.75 2.45
CA VAL A 71 -8.02 -5.45 2.81
C VAL A 71 -9.12 -5.17 1.78
N VAL A 72 -9.30 -3.91 1.39
CA VAL A 72 -10.30 -3.52 0.38
C VAL A 72 -10.01 -4.20 -0.96
N GLY A 73 -8.75 -4.26 -1.39
CA GLY A 73 -8.37 -4.94 -2.64
C GLY A 73 -8.67 -6.43 -2.61
N THR A 74 -8.40 -7.07 -1.49
CA THR A 74 -8.73 -8.48 -1.26
C THR A 74 -10.22 -8.74 -1.32
N LEU A 75 -11.05 -7.88 -0.70
CA LEU A 75 -12.51 -8.01 -0.76
C LEU A 75 -13.05 -7.82 -2.18
N ILE A 76 -12.50 -6.88 -2.95
CA ILE A 76 -12.87 -6.67 -4.34
C ILE A 76 -12.53 -7.90 -5.19
N ALA A 77 -11.32 -8.43 -5.06
CA ALA A 77 -10.89 -9.62 -5.81
C ALA A 77 -11.76 -10.85 -5.50
N ILE A 78 -12.11 -11.06 -4.22
CA ILE A 78 -13.01 -12.15 -3.81
C ILE A 78 -14.44 -11.92 -4.34
N ALA A 79 -14.95 -10.69 -4.31
CA ALA A 79 -16.29 -10.38 -4.82
C ALA A 79 -16.41 -10.73 -6.32
N TYR A 80 -15.41 -10.40 -7.12
CA TYR A 80 -15.37 -10.78 -8.54
C TYR A 80 -15.26 -12.30 -8.73
N ALA A 81 -14.45 -12.99 -7.91
CA ALA A 81 -14.34 -14.44 -7.94
C ALA A 81 -15.69 -15.15 -7.72
N VAL A 82 -16.53 -14.58 -6.86
CA VAL A 82 -17.83 -15.15 -6.49
C VAL A 82 -18.94 -14.79 -7.47
N GLN A 83 -18.88 -13.61 -8.10
CA GLN A 83 -19.86 -13.20 -9.12
C GLN A 83 -19.87 -14.16 -10.32
N ASP A 84 -18.70 -14.63 -10.75
CA ASP A 84 -18.56 -15.52 -11.91
C ASP A 84 -19.18 -16.91 -11.69
N LYS A 85 -19.33 -17.33 -10.42
CA LYS A 85 -20.02 -18.58 -10.04
C LYS A 85 -21.48 -18.62 -10.47
N PHE A 86 -22.12 -17.45 -10.62
CA PHE A 86 -23.52 -17.35 -11.00
C PHE A 86 -23.73 -17.28 -12.52
N GLN A 87 -22.66 -17.27 -13.33
CA GLN A 87 -22.74 -16.99 -14.76
C GLN A 87 -22.17 -18.10 -15.68
N GLY A 88 -21.46 -19.12 -15.18
CA GLY A 88 -20.77 -20.08 -16.06
C GLY A 88 -20.59 -21.53 -15.56
N ASN A 89 -20.15 -22.40 -16.49
CA ASN A 89 -19.81 -23.81 -16.27
C ASN A 89 -18.68 -23.99 -15.21
N ALA A 90 -18.73 -25.08 -14.45
CA ALA A 90 -17.88 -25.34 -13.29
C ALA A 90 -16.35 -25.31 -13.54
N SER A 91 -15.89 -25.62 -14.76
CA SER A 91 -14.46 -25.58 -15.12
C SER A 91 -13.93 -24.15 -15.26
N LEU A 92 -14.74 -23.25 -15.79
CA LEU A 92 -14.41 -21.82 -15.95
C LEU A 92 -14.37 -21.13 -14.57
N PHE A 93 -15.27 -21.53 -13.68
CA PHE A 93 -15.29 -21.07 -12.30
C PHE A 93 -13.97 -21.36 -11.54
N VAL A 94 -13.41 -22.57 -11.66
CA VAL A 94 -12.18 -22.93 -10.93
C VAL A 94 -10.98 -22.09 -11.39
N GLU A 95 -10.87 -21.83 -12.69
CA GLU A 95 -9.80 -21.01 -13.26
C GLU A 95 -9.93 -19.55 -12.84
N THR A 96 -11.11 -18.93 -13.00
CA THR A 96 -11.38 -17.55 -12.55
C THR A 96 -11.18 -17.40 -11.04
N PHE A 97 -11.66 -18.37 -10.26
CA PHE A 97 -11.55 -18.35 -8.80
C PHE A 97 -10.08 -18.43 -8.36
N SER A 98 -9.29 -19.31 -8.98
CA SER A 98 -7.86 -19.44 -8.70
C SER A 98 -7.10 -18.15 -8.98
N ALA A 99 -7.34 -17.52 -10.15
CA ALA A 99 -6.72 -16.26 -10.53
C ALA A 99 -7.12 -15.12 -9.56
N SER A 100 -8.41 -14.99 -9.25
CA SER A 100 -8.92 -13.95 -8.35
C SER A 100 -8.46 -14.16 -6.91
N PHE A 101 -8.34 -15.40 -6.45
CA PHE A 101 -7.79 -15.74 -5.15
C PHE A 101 -6.31 -15.38 -5.06
N HIS A 102 -5.53 -15.66 -6.10
CA HIS A 102 -4.14 -15.24 -6.18
C HIS A 102 -4.02 -13.71 -6.06
N VAL A 103 -4.87 -12.96 -6.79
CA VAL A 103 -4.89 -11.49 -6.67
C VAL A 103 -5.21 -11.06 -5.24
N ALA A 104 -6.22 -11.63 -4.61
CA ALA A 104 -6.63 -11.31 -3.24
C ALA A 104 -5.49 -11.53 -2.22
N VAL A 105 -4.75 -12.64 -2.37
CA VAL A 105 -3.58 -12.91 -1.53
C VAL A 105 -2.49 -11.88 -1.79
N THR A 106 -2.18 -11.60 -3.06
CA THR A 106 -1.14 -10.62 -3.41
C THR A 106 -1.46 -9.20 -2.92
N THR A 107 -2.71 -8.72 -3.03
CA THR A 107 -3.12 -7.41 -2.51
C THR A 107 -2.95 -7.32 -1.01
N THR A 108 -3.29 -8.38 -0.27
CA THR A 108 -3.11 -8.43 1.18
C THR A 108 -1.63 -8.32 1.55
N ILE A 109 -0.79 -9.11 0.87
CA ILE A 109 0.66 -9.12 1.11
C ILE A 109 1.25 -7.74 0.79
N CYS A 110 0.91 -7.15 -0.35
CA CYS A 110 1.39 -5.82 -0.74
C CYS A 110 0.96 -4.74 0.26
N GLY A 111 -0.31 -4.75 0.72
CA GLY A 111 -0.79 -3.82 1.73
C GLY A 111 -0.06 -3.98 3.07
N GLY A 112 0.14 -5.22 3.52
CA GLY A 112 0.87 -5.54 4.75
C GLY A 112 2.36 -5.17 4.70
N LEU A 113 3.04 -5.46 3.60
CA LEU A 113 4.46 -5.08 3.40
C LEU A 113 4.61 -3.56 3.31
N SER A 114 3.71 -2.88 2.61
CA SER A 114 3.71 -1.42 2.52
C SER A 114 3.48 -0.78 3.89
N HIS A 115 2.55 -1.32 4.69
CA HIS A 115 2.34 -0.90 6.08
C HIS A 115 3.58 -1.10 6.93
N ALA A 116 4.18 -2.30 6.90
CA ALA A 116 5.40 -2.60 7.67
C ALA A 116 6.55 -1.65 7.31
N TYR A 117 6.73 -1.37 6.01
CA TYR A 117 7.70 -0.39 5.53
C TYR A 117 7.42 1.02 6.07
N CYS A 118 6.18 1.51 5.92
CA CYS A 118 5.81 2.85 6.41
C CYS A 118 5.93 2.98 7.92
N PHE A 119 5.57 1.92 8.66
CA PHE A 119 5.69 1.84 10.10
C PHE A 119 7.16 1.90 10.54
N LEU A 120 8.05 1.14 9.88
CA LEU A 120 9.48 1.15 10.17
C LEU A 120 10.09 2.54 9.96
N LEU A 121 9.75 3.22 8.87
CA LEU A 121 10.18 4.61 8.64
C LEU A 121 9.64 5.56 9.73
N SER A 122 8.43 5.31 10.23
CA SER A 122 7.87 6.10 11.34
C SER A 122 8.58 5.91 12.66
N ALA A 123 8.95 4.68 12.97
CA ALA A 123 9.75 4.38 14.14
C ALA A 123 11.14 5.03 14.05
N ILE A 124 11.77 4.98 12.87
CA ILE A 124 13.06 5.63 12.61
C ILE A 124 12.94 7.15 12.79
N ASP A 125 11.93 7.79 12.17
CA ASP A 125 11.70 9.22 12.27
C ASP A 125 11.54 9.68 13.73
N HIS A 126 10.78 8.93 14.55
CA HIS A 126 10.63 9.22 15.98
C HIS A 126 11.94 9.05 16.76
N TRP A 127 12.72 8.01 16.45
CA TRP A 127 14.01 7.78 17.08
C TRP A 127 15.02 8.90 16.80
N ILE A 128 15.06 9.40 15.56
CA ILE A 128 15.93 10.52 15.16
C ILE A 128 15.58 11.79 15.90
N VAL A 129 14.29 12.08 16.06
CA VAL A 129 13.85 13.27 16.79
C VAL A 129 14.09 13.15 18.28
N GLY A 130 13.90 11.98 18.87
CA GLY A 130 14.20 11.74 20.29
C GLY A 130 15.68 11.89 20.67
N MET A 131 16.60 11.90 19.70
CA MET A 131 18.02 12.16 19.92
C MET A 131 18.42 13.63 19.76
N THR A 132 17.56 14.48 19.19
CA THR A 132 17.81 15.92 19.10
C THR A 132 17.35 16.60 20.38
N GLU A 133 18.19 17.46 20.96
CA GLU A 133 17.84 18.24 22.16
C GLU A 133 16.57 19.06 21.89
N PRO A 134 15.59 19.06 22.82
CA PRO A 134 14.39 19.86 22.69
C PRO A 134 14.77 21.34 22.63
N CYS A 135 14.18 22.08 21.71
CA CYS A 135 14.46 23.51 21.62
C CYS A 135 13.91 24.21 22.86
N GLU A 136 14.77 24.95 23.56
CA GLU A 136 14.35 25.90 24.60
C GLU A 136 13.35 26.88 23.97
N GLU A 137 12.17 26.98 24.58
CA GLU A 137 11.15 27.96 24.21
C GLU A 137 11.64 29.35 24.65
N ASP A 138 11.98 30.21 23.68
CA ASP A 138 12.08 31.68 23.87
C ASP A 138 10.69 32.33 23.85
#